data_AF-A0A3C0N1N5-F1
#
_entry.id   AF-A0A3C0N1N5-F1
#
_cell.length_a   1.000
_cell.length_b   1.000
_cell.length_c   1.000
_cell.angle_alpha   90.00
_cell.angle_beta   90.00
_cell.angle_gamma   90.00
#
_symmetry.space_group_name_H-M   'P 1'
#
loop_
_entity.id
_entity.type
_entity.pdbx_description
1 polymer ?
#
loop_
_entity_poly.entity_id
_entity_poly.type
_entity_poly.pdbx_seq_one_letter_code
_entity_poly.pdbx_strand_id
1 'polypeptide(L)'
;MTNFPNFSRRRFLITAGASAAGSIFLKGCLGNPPDSVTGRTQAQVAPPAKIDPAQAPETTKVKLGYIPIVESAPLIIAKEKGFFAKYGMTDVDLAKQASWGSMRDNTEIGSTGGGVDGGQYQMPMPHLMTEGVITKGNQKIPMYLLAQLITQGNGIAIASKHKGQGLGTKIDQGKAVFDKLNSAKTPFTAA
;
A
#
# COMPACT_ATOMS: atom_id res chain seq x y z
N MET A 1 -16.43 34.99 -57.34
CA MET A 1 -15.98 33.69 -57.89
C MET A 1 -15.27 32.95 -56.79
N THR A 2 -15.85 31.81 -56.38
CA THR A 2 -15.43 30.96 -55.27
C THR A 2 -14.15 30.21 -55.62
N ASN A 3 -13.07 30.44 -54.85
CA ASN A 3 -11.85 29.63 -54.94
C ASN A 3 -12.00 28.39 -54.06
N PHE A 4 -12.28 27.23 -54.67
CA PHE A 4 -12.15 25.94 -54.01
C PHE A 4 -10.68 25.48 -54.08
N PRO A 5 -10.04 25.09 -52.96
CA PRO A 5 -8.69 24.54 -53.02
C PRO A 5 -8.70 23.14 -53.67
N ASN A 6 -7.89 22.96 -54.70
CA ASN A 6 -7.67 21.70 -55.41
C ASN A 6 -6.95 20.68 -54.50
N PHE A 7 -7.71 19.91 -53.71
CA PHE A 7 -7.16 18.77 -52.97
C PHE A 7 -6.93 17.57 -53.90
N SER A 8 -5.66 17.27 -54.20
CA SER A 8 -5.30 16.08 -54.97
C SER A 8 -5.66 14.81 -54.19
N ARG A 9 -6.36 13.87 -54.85
CA ARG A 9 -6.77 12.56 -54.31
C ARG A 9 -5.61 11.80 -53.64
N ARG A 10 -4.39 11.96 -54.16
CA ARG A 10 -3.18 11.34 -53.59
C ARG A 10 -2.82 11.95 -52.23
N ARG A 11 -2.98 13.26 -52.03
CA ARG A 11 -2.77 13.91 -50.73
C ARG A 11 -3.88 13.55 -49.74
N PHE A 12 -5.13 13.42 -50.20
CA PHE A 12 -6.22 12.95 -49.35
C PHE A 12 -5.98 11.52 -48.82
N LEU A 13 -5.58 10.59 -49.68
CA LEU A 13 -5.30 9.21 -49.28
C LEU A 13 -4.09 9.08 -48.35
N ILE A 14 -3.04 9.88 -48.55
CA ILE A 14 -1.87 9.91 -47.65
C ILE A 14 -2.26 10.48 -46.28
N THR A 15 -3.00 11.59 -46.24
CA THR A 15 -3.43 12.22 -44.98
C THR A 15 -4.43 11.33 -44.22
N ALA A 16 -5.36 10.67 -44.91
CA ALA A 16 -6.31 9.74 -44.30
C ALA A 16 -5.63 8.44 -43.80
N GLY A 17 -4.65 7.92 -44.55
CA GLY A 17 -3.89 6.73 -44.13
C GLY A 17 -3.02 6.97 -42.91
N ALA A 18 -2.34 8.12 -42.84
CA ALA A 18 -1.48 8.47 -41.69
C ALA A 18 -2.27 8.68 -40.38
N SER A 19 -3.49 9.21 -40.46
CA SER A 19 -4.34 9.45 -39.29
C SER A 19 -5.02 8.18 -38.75
N ALA A 20 -5.23 7.16 -39.60
CA ALA A 20 -5.73 5.85 -39.17
C ALA A 20 -4.66 5.01 -38.42
N ALA A 21 -3.38 5.12 -38.79
CA ALA A 21 -2.31 4.40 -38.09
C ALA A 21 -1.98 5.00 -36.72
N GLY A 22 -2.04 6.32 -36.56
CA GLY A 22 -1.75 7.00 -35.28
C GLY A 22 -2.77 6.71 -34.17
N SER A 23 -4.04 6.49 -34.52
CA SER A 23 -5.10 6.22 -33.54
C SER A 23 -5.05 4.81 -32.94
N ILE A 24 -4.39 3.86 -33.61
CA ILE A 24 -4.16 2.50 -33.08
C ILE A 24 -3.00 2.50 -32.08
N PHE A 25 -1.95 3.31 -32.31
CA PHE A 25 -0.83 3.43 -31.37
C PHE A 25 -1.16 4.27 -30.11
N LEU A 26 -2.05 5.26 -30.21
CA LEU A 26 -2.48 6.04 -29.03
C LEU A 26 -3.47 5.30 -28.10
N LYS A 27 -4.13 4.23 -28.56
CA LYS A 27 -5.01 3.40 -27.71
C LYS A 27 -4.24 2.45 -26.79
N GLY A 28 -2.92 2.33 -26.92
CA GLY A 28 -2.08 1.47 -26.08
C GLY A 28 -1.55 2.11 -24.80
N CYS A 29 -1.62 3.44 -24.65
CA CYS A 29 -0.95 4.17 -23.56
C CYS A 29 -1.85 5.05 -22.69
N LEU A 30 -3.16 5.05 -22.91
CA LEU A 30 -4.14 5.71 -22.05
C LEU A 30 -5.11 4.65 -21.56
N GLY A 31 -5.03 4.29 -20.28
CA GLY A 31 -6.01 3.42 -19.63
C GLY A 31 -7.41 3.96 -19.88
N ASN A 32 -8.35 3.08 -20.23
CA ASN A 32 -9.75 3.43 -20.43
C ASN A 32 -10.25 4.28 -19.25
N PRO A 33 -10.95 5.41 -19.50
CA PRO A 33 -11.79 5.98 -18.46
C PRO A 33 -12.81 4.92 -18.03
N PRO A 34 -13.19 4.85 -16.74
CA PRO A 34 -14.16 3.86 -16.31
C PRO A 34 -15.50 4.16 -16.99
N ASP A 35 -15.96 3.23 -17.82
CA ASP A 35 -17.33 3.25 -18.32
C ASP A 35 -18.28 3.15 -17.11
N SER A 36 -19.28 4.01 -17.07
CA SER A 36 -20.40 3.95 -16.14
C SER A 36 -21.33 2.78 -16.51
N VAL A 37 -20.81 1.56 -16.36
CA VAL A 37 -21.61 0.33 -16.42
C VAL A 37 -21.93 -0.09 -15.00
N THR A 38 -23.22 -0.14 -14.68
CA THR A 38 -23.84 -0.78 -13.52
C THR A 38 -23.70 -2.32 -13.57
N GLY A 39 -22.50 -2.80 -13.90
CA GLY A 39 -22.12 -4.21 -13.88
C GLY A 39 -20.96 -4.38 -12.92
N ARG A 40 -21.07 -5.31 -11.97
CA ARG A 40 -19.95 -5.70 -11.09
C ARG A 40 -18.76 -6.05 -11.99
N THR A 41 -17.77 -5.18 -12.05
CA THR A 41 -16.48 -5.50 -12.65
C THR A 41 -15.93 -6.67 -11.85
N GLN A 42 -15.95 -7.88 -12.43
CA GLN A 42 -15.24 -9.01 -11.84
C GLN A 42 -13.79 -8.56 -11.67
N ALA A 43 -13.29 -8.59 -10.44
CA ALA A 43 -11.90 -8.31 -10.18
C ALA A 43 -11.05 -9.25 -11.04
N GLN A 44 -10.26 -8.70 -11.95
CA GLN A 44 -9.34 -9.47 -12.76
C GLN A 44 -8.31 -10.14 -11.83
N VAL A 45 -8.43 -11.46 -11.65
CA VAL A 45 -7.52 -12.29 -10.86
C VAL A 45 -6.30 -12.64 -11.71
N ALA A 46 -5.12 -12.62 -11.12
CA ALA A 46 -3.88 -12.95 -11.82
C ALA A 46 -3.90 -14.42 -12.29
N PRO A 47 -3.52 -14.71 -13.55
CA PRO A 47 -3.43 -16.07 -14.03
C PRO A 47 -2.29 -16.82 -13.30
N PRO A 48 -2.44 -18.14 -13.06
CA PRO A 48 -1.43 -18.93 -12.38
C PRO A 48 -0.10 -18.93 -13.15
N ALA A 49 1.02 -18.83 -12.43
CA ALA A 49 2.33 -19.00 -13.03
C ALA A 49 2.61 -20.49 -13.25
N LYS A 50 3.43 -20.83 -14.26
CA LYS A 50 4.04 -22.15 -14.31
C LYS A 50 5.14 -22.19 -13.26
N ILE A 51 4.88 -22.87 -12.16
CA ILE A 51 5.85 -23.05 -11.08
C ILE A 51 6.56 -24.38 -11.33
N ASP A 52 7.89 -24.35 -11.43
CA ASP A 52 8.70 -25.56 -11.43
C ASP A 52 8.45 -26.31 -10.09
N PRO A 53 8.22 -27.62 -10.07
CA PRO A 53 8.09 -28.37 -8.82
C PRO A 53 9.20 -28.10 -7.79
N ALA A 54 10.43 -27.79 -8.23
CA ALA A 54 11.54 -27.41 -7.35
C ALA A 54 11.41 -26.01 -6.72
N GLN A 55 10.50 -25.18 -7.23
CA GLN A 55 10.18 -23.83 -6.75
C GLN A 55 8.81 -23.75 -6.07
N ALA A 56 8.11 -24.88 -5.94
CA ALA A 56 6.85 -24.93 -5.22
C ALA A 56 7.09 -24.63 -3.73
N PRO A 57 6.21 -23.84 -3.09
CA PRO A 57 6.36 -23.57 -1.67
C PRO A 57 6.16 -24.84 -0.85
N GLU A 58 6.90 -25.00 0.24
CA GLU A 58 6.81 -26.15 1.14
C GLU A 58 5.43 -26.24 1.82
N THR A 59 4.74 -25.11 1.93
CA THR A 59 3.36 -24.98 2.44
C THR A 59 2.61 -23.94 1.63
N THR A 60 1.31 -24.16 1.42
CA THR A 60 0.41 -23.18 0.78
C THR A 60 -0.13 -22.14 1.77
N LYS A 61 0.05 -22.38 3.08
CA LYS A 61 -0.60 -21.65 4.18
C LYS A 61 0.38 -20.75 4.93
N VAL A 62 -0.06 -19.52 5.19
CA VAL A 62 0.58 -18.57 6.11
C VAL A 62 -0.47 -17.59 6.62
N LYS A 63 -0.39 -17.19 7.89
CA LYS A 63 -1.29 -16.17 8.47
C LYS A 63 -0.54 -14.86 8.67
N LEU A 64 -0.95 -13.82 7.96
CA LEU A 64 -0.28 -12.51 7.93
C LEU A 64 -1.15 -11.45 8.61
N GLY A 65 -0.59 -10.76 9.61
CA GLY A 65 -1.23 -9.64 10.28
C GLY A 65 -1.15 -8.33 9.50
N TYR A 66 -2.21 -7.51 9.55
CA TYR A 66 -2.19 -6.15 9.00
C TYR A 66 -2.97 -5.15 9.88
N ILE A 67 -2.60 -3.87 9.79
CA ILE A 67 -3.33 -2.75 10.40
C ILE A 67 -4.15 -2.06 9.30
N PRO A 68 -5.40 -1.66 9.55
CA PRO A 68 -6.28 -1.08 8.53
C PRO A 68 -5.90 0.37 8.18
N ILE A 69 -4.70 0.54 7.62
CA ILE A 69 -4.12 1.77 7.06
C ILE A 69 -3.57 1.47 5.67
N VAL A 70 -3.24 2.50 4.89
CA VAL A 70 -2.86 2.38 3.47
C VAL A 70 -1.64 1.50 3.24
N GLU A 71 -0.77 1.37 4.23
CA GLU A 71 0.43 0.55 4.17
C GLU A 71 0.15 -0.96 4.08
N SER A 72 -1.06 -1.41 4.44
CA SER A 72 -1.48 -2.80 4.29
C SER A 72 -1.84 -3.19 2.85
N ALA A 73 -1.95 -2.22 1.93
CA ALA A 73 -2.45 -2.43 0.58
C ALA A 73 -1.72 -3.55 -0.20
N PRO A 74 -0.37 -3.68 -0.17
CA PRO A 74 0.30 -4.76 -0.90
C PRO A 74 -0.14 -6.17 -0.47
N LEU A 75 -0.36 -6.39 0.83
CA LEU A 75 -0.81 -7.69 1.36
C LEU A 75 -2.25 -7.99 0.90
N ILE A 76 -3.13 -7.01 1.06
CA ILE A 76 -4.55 -7.14 0.69
C ILE A 76 -4.69 -7.38 -0.82
N ILE A 77 -4.03 -6.56 -1.64
CA ILE A 77 -4.08 -6.70 -3.09
C ILE A 77 -3.44 -8.01 -3.54
N ALA A 78 -2.37 -8.47 -2.89
CA ALA A 78 -1.77 -9.76 -3.20
C ALA A 78 -2.74 -10.94 -3.00
N LYS A 79 -3.60 -10.89 -1.97
CA LYS A 79 -4.65 -11.88 -1.76
C LYS A 79 -5.81 -11.70 -2.74
N GLU A 80 -6.42 -10.53 -2.78
CA GLU A 80 -7.67 -10.27 -3.54
C GLU A 80 -7.48 -10.33 -5.05
N LYS A 81 -6.29 -10.00 -5.57
CA LYS A 81 -5.97 -10.13 -7.00
C LYS A 81 -5.32 -11.47 -7.33
N GLY A 82 -5.22 -12.40 -6.38
CA GLY A 82 -4.67 -13.74 -6.61
C GLY A 82 -3.18 -13.78 -6.90
N PHE A 83 -2.40 -12.74 -6.54
CA PHE A 83 -0.96 -12.77 -6.71
C PHE A 83 -0.29 -13.81 -5.80
N PHE A 84 -0.79 -14.03 -4.59
CA PHE A 84 -0.31 -15.14 -3.74
C PHE A 84 -0.58 -16.51 -4.38
N ALA A 85 -1.83 -16.73 -4.82
CA ALA A 85 -2.23 -17.98 -5.47
C ALA A 85 -1.46 -18.24 -6.77
N LYS A 86 -1.15 -17.19 -7.53
CA LYS A 86 -0.31 -17.26 -8.73
C LYS A 86 1.05 -17.91 -8.47
N TYR A 87 1.60 -17.74 -7.27
CA TYR A 87 2.88 -18.30 -6.84
C TYR A 87 2.73 -19.47 -5.85
N GLY A 88 1.58 -20.16 -5.85
CA GLY A 88 1.38 -21.40 -5.08
C GLY A 88 0.93 -21.20 -3.62
N MET A 89 0.90 -19.96 -3.12
CA MET A 89 0.39 -19.64 -1.78
C MET A 89 -1.13 -19.47 -1.82
N THR A 90 -1.87 -20.58 -1.96
CA THR A 90 -3.34 -20.54 -2.09
C THR A 90 -4.05 -20.22 -0.78
N ASP A 91 -3.45 -20.57 0.36
CA ASP A 91 -4.09 -20.57 1.68
C ASP A 91 -3.55 -19.48 2.61
N VAL A 92 -3.22 -18.30 2.04
CA VAL A 92 -2.84 -17.11 2.83
C VAL A 92 -4.06 -16.57 3.58
N ASP A 93 -3.95 -16.42 4.90
CA ASP A 93 -4.95 -15.77 5.75
C ASP A 93 -4.48 -14.35 6.12
N LEU A 94 -5.30 -13.34 5.85
CA LEU A 94 -5.01 -11.94 6.22
C LEU A 94 -5.79 -11.56 7.48
N ALA A 95 -5.10 -11.51 8.62
CA ALA A 95 -5.68 -11.22 9.91
C ALA A 95 -5.59 -9.73 10.26
N LYS A 96 -6.74 -9.04 10.34
CA LYS A 96 -6.79 -7.66 10.83
C LYS A 96 -6.38 -7.60 12.30
N GLN A 97 -5.48 -6.70 12.64
CA GLN A 97 -5.02 -6.48 14.01
C GLN A 97 -5.68 -5.24 14.62
N ALA A 98 -5.98 -5.30 15.92
CA ALA A 98 -6.63 -4.21 16.63
C ALA A 98 -5.70 -3.01 16.89
N SER A 99 -4.41 -3.28 17.09
CA SER A 99 -3.38 -2.27 17.37
C SER A 99 -1.98 -2.84 17.08
N TRP A 100 -0.95 -2.00 17.12
CA TRP A 100 0.44 -2.46 17.03
C TRP A 100 0.85 -3.35 18.21
N GLY A 101 0.31 -3.10 19.41
CA GLY A 101 0.49 -3.99 20.55
C GLY A 101 -0.09 -5.38 20.28
N SER A 102 -1.30 -5.44 19.71
CA SER A 102 -1.93 -6.71 19.32
C SER A 102 -1.16 -7.43 18.20
N MET A 103 -0.61 -6.69 17.22
CA MET A 103 0.24 -7.27 16.18
C MET A 103 1.47 -7.93 16.78
N ARG A 104 2.16 -7.24 17.69
CA ARG A 104 3.29 -7.82 18.44
C ARG A 104 2.87 -9.09 19.18
N ASP A 105 1.82 -9.02 19.99
CA ASP A 105 1.39 -10.15 20.83
C ASP A 105 0.99 -11.36 19.98
N ASN A 106 0.27 -11.15 18.87
CA ASN A 106 -0.10 -12.23 17.96
C ASN A 106 1.10 -12.81 17.20
N THR A 107 2.13 -12.01 16.91
CA THR A 107 3.38 -12.53 16.35
C THR A 107 4.12 -13.38 17.36
N GLU A 108 4.11 -12.97 18.64
CA GLU A 108 4.71 -13.73 19.73
C GLU A 108 4.01 -15.08 19.95
N ILE A 109 2.68 -15.10 19.84
CA ILE A 109 1.89 -16.33 19.95
C ILE A 109 2.14 -17.29 18.76
N GLY A 110 2.40 -16.76 17.56
CA GLY A 110 2.56 -17.53 16.33
C GLY A 110 1.26 -18.17 15.83
N SER A 111 1.18 -18.57 14.56
CA SER A 111 -0.07 -19.11 14.00
C SER A 111 -0.52 -20.41 14.67
N THR A 112 0.41 -21.25 15.13
CA THR A 112 0.10 -22.48 15.88
C THR A 112 -0.63 -22.19 17.20
N GLY A 113 -0.34 -21.05 17.84
CA GLY A 113 -1.02 -20.59 19.05
C GLY A 113 -2.27 -19.74 18.78
N GLY A 114 -2.69 -19.58 17.51
CA GLY A 114 -3.81 -18.73 17.12
C GLY A 114 -3.45 -17.29 16.72
N GLY A 115 -2.18 -16.93 16.83
CA GLY A 115 -1.61 -15.64 16.44
C GLY A 115 -1.38 -15.49 14.93
N VAL A 116 -0.25 -14.91 14.53
CA VAL A 116 0.17 -14.70 13.13
C VAL A 116 1.62 -15.13 12.93
N ASP A 117 2.00 -15.53 11.71
CA ASP A 117 3.37 -15.93 11.35
C ASP A 117 4.27 -14.73 11.00
N GLY A 118 3.65 -13.61 10.65
CA GLY A 118 4.32 -12.43 10.12
C GLY A 118 3.31 -11.41 9.64
N GLY A 119 3.74 -10.44 8.83
CA GLY A 119 2.83 -9.46 8.23
C GLY A 119 3.43 -8.07 8.10
N GLN A 120 2.58 -7.06 8.28
CA GLN A 120 2.96 -5.65 8.26
C GLN A 120 3.53 -5.21 9.62
N TYR A 121 4.62 -4.43 9.61
CA TYR A 121 5.23 -3.87 10.81
C TYR A 121 5.68 -2.42 10.61
N GLN A 122 5.67 -1.63 11.68
CA GLN A 122 6.44 -0.39 11.75
C GLN A 122 7.88 -0.69 12.13
N MET A 123 8.81 0.08 11.56
CA MET A 123 10.22 -0.02 11.93
C MET A 123 10.48 0.74 13.24
N PRO A 124 11.31 0.22 14.17
CA PRO A 124 12.11 -1.01 14.07
C PRO A 124 11.49 -2.22 14.81
N MET A 125 10.16 -2.40 14.86
CA MET A 125 9.52 -3.49 15.64
C MET A 125 10.14 -4.87 15.41
N PRO A 126 10.41 -5.35 14.18
CA PRO A 126 10.99 -6.69 13.99
C PRO A 126 12.36 -6.88 14.67
N HIS A 127 13.20 -5.84 14.71
CA HIS A 127 14.48 -5.88 15.42
C HIS A 127 14.27 -5.91 16.93
N LEU A 128 13.37 -5.06 17.44
CA LEU A 128 13.07 -4.99 18.86
C LEU A 128 12.44 -6.30 19.38
N MET A 129 11.65 -6.98 18.55
CA MET A 129 11.08 -8.29 18.87
C MET A 129 12.15 -9.40 18.81
N THR A 130 13.06 -9.34 17.82
CA THR A 130 14.21 -10.24 17.74
C THR A 130 15.06 -10.20 19.01
N GLU A 131 15.30 -9.00 19.55
CA GLU A 131 16.07 -8.83 20.79
C GLU A 131 15.22 -8.93 22.07
N GLY A 132 13.90 -9.11 21.94
CA GLY A 132 12.98 -9.23 23.07
C GLY A 132 12.74 -7.93 23.84
N VAL A 133 13.07 -6.77 23.27
CA VAL A 133 12.97 -5.46 23.96
C VAL A 133 11.52 -5.05 24.20
N ILE A 134 10.60 -5.43 23.29
CA ILE A 134 9.20 -5.03 23.36
C ILE A 134 8.23 -6.20 23.57
N THR A 135 8.72 -7.44 23.67
CA THR A 135 7.93 -8.67 23.84
C THR A 135 7.69 -8.99 25.32
N LYS A 136 6.70 -9.83 25.60
CA LYS A 136 6.38 -10.18 26.99
C LYS A 136 7.51 -11.03 27.58
N GLY A 137 7.92 -10.71 28.81
CA GLY A 137 8.98 -11.46 29.51
C GLY A 137 10.32 -11.45 28.79
N ASN A 138 10.58 -10.44 27.98
CA ASN A 138 11.80 -10.27 27.17
C ASN A 138 12.11 -11.47 26.26
N GLN A 139 11.09 -12.18 25.79
CA GLN A 139 11.28 -13.33 24.90
C GLN A 139 11.83 -12.88 23.54
N LYS A 140 12.95 -13.47 23.12
CA LYS A 140 13.53 -13.20 21.80
C LYS A 140 12.75 -13.94 20.72
N ILE A 141 12.30 -13.20 19.71
CA ILE A 141 11.49 -13.72 18.61
C ILE A 141 12.19 -13.34 17.31
N PRO A 142 13.09 -14.18 16.79
CA PRO A 142 13.86 -13.85 15.58
C PRO A 142 12.93 -13.61 14.40
N MET A 143 13.07 -12.43 13.77
CA MET A 143 12.26 -12.01 12.63
C MET A 143 13.14 -11.55 11.47
N TYR A 144 12.67 -11.79 10.26
CA TYR A 144 13.34 -11.37 9.03
C TYR A 144 12.55 -10.26 8.32
N LEU A 145 13.25 -9.21 7.92
CA LEU A 145 12.70 -8.16 7.06
C LEU A 145 12.84 -8.58 5.60
N LEU A 146 11.69 -8.84 4.96
CA LEU A 146 11.67 -9.37 3.59
C LEU A 146 11.52 -8.27 2.53
N ALA A 147 10.70 -7.26 2.82
CA ALA A 147 10.43 -6.17 1.88
C ALA A 147 9.90 -4.92 2.60
N GLN A 148 10.16 -3.75 2.02
CA GLN A 148 9.43 -2.54 2.34
C GLN A 148 8.10 -2.54 1.58
N LEU A 149 6.97 -2.38 2.30
CA LEU A 149 5.64 -2.40 1.69
C LEU A 149 5.31 -1.11 0.92
N ILE A 150 5.75 0.04 1.45
CA ILE A 150 5.31 1.37 0.96
C ILE A 150 6.26 2.47 1.45
N THR A 151 6.19 3.63 0.80
CA THR A 151 6.75 4.90 1.26
C THR A 151 5.66 5.97 1.29
N GLN A 152 5.79 6.99 2.13
CA GLN A 152 4.82 8.09 2.33
C GLN A 152 3.52 7.62 3.02
N GLY A 153 2.36 8.17 2.64
CA GLY A 153 1.04 7.80 3.20
C GLY A 153 0.79 8.22 4.64
N ASN A 154 1.80 8.76 5.34
CA ASN A 154 1.73 9.24 6.71
C ASN A 154 1.69 10.77 6.77
N GLY A 155 1.17 11.32 7.86
CA GLY A 155 1.07 12.76 8.05
C GLY A 155 1.01 13.18 9.51
N ILE A 156 1.29 14.45 9.75
CA ILE A 156 1.17 15.09 11.07
C ILE A 156 -0.06 15.98 11.05
N ALA A 157 -1.02 15.68 11.94
CA ALA A 157 -2.20 16.51 12.15
C ALA A 157 -2.00 17.40 13.38
N ILE A 158 -2.51 18.64 13.32
CA ILE A 158 -2.43 19.62 14.41
C ILE A 158 -3.85 20.03 14.77
N ALA A 159 -4.14 20.14 16.08
CA ALA A 159 -5.44 20.57 16.56
C ALA A 159 -5.79 22.00 16.07
N SER A 160 -7.04 22.20 15.66
CA SER A 160 -7.52 23.45 15.04
C SER A 160 -7.26 24.72 15.87
N LYS A 161 -7.15 24.60 17.21
CA LYS A 161 -6.82 25.71 18.11
C LYS A 161 -5.46 26.35 17.85
N HIS A 162 -4.58 25.67 17.11
CA HIS A 162 -3.25 26.15 16.76
C HIS A 162 -3.15 26.76 15.36
N LYS A 163 -4.27 26.94 14.66
CA LYS A 163 -4.29 27.55 13.33
C LYS A 163 -3.74 28.98 13.37
N GLY A 164 -2.92 29.34 12.38
CA GLY A 164 -2.32 30.68 12.27
C GLY A 164 -1.14 30.95 13.21
N GLN A 165 -0.72 29.96 14.02
CA GLN A 165 0.38 30.12 14.98
C GLN A 165 1.78 29.87 14.37
N GLY A 166 1.92 29.87 13.05
CA GLY A 166 3.21 29.64 12.38
C GLY A 166 3.77 28.22 12.55
N LEU A 167 2.94 27.23 12.92
CA LEU A 167 3.36 25.84 13.00
C LEU A 167 3.46 25.23 11.60
N GLY A 168 4.65 24.74 11.26
CA GLY A 168 4.94 24.11 9.96
C GLY A 168 6.22 23.27 10.02
N THR A 169 6.82 23.01 8.86
CA THR A 169 8.05 22.20 8.77
C THR A 169 9.29 22.93 9.28
N LYS A 170 9.22 24.26 9.44
CA LYS A 170 10.29 25.08 10.01
C LYS A 170 9.96 25.39 11.47
N ILE A 171 10.76 24.84 12.38
CA ILE A 171 10.48 24.87 13.82
C ILE A 171 10.72 26.25 14.47
N ASP A 172 11.57 27.08 13.86
CA ASP A 172 11.88 28.45 14.29
C ASP A 172 10.62 29.32 14.39
N GLN A 173 9.68 29.16 13.46
CA GLN A 173 8.41 29.90 13.43
C GLN A 173 7.44 29.46 14.54
N GLY A 174 7.56 28.22 15.02
CA GLY A 174 6.67 27.64 16.03
C GLY A 174 7.22 27.69 17.46
N LYS A 175 8.48 28.08 17.66
CA LYS A 175 9.17 27.95 18.96
C LYS A 175 8.41 28.59 20.12
N ALA A 176 7.93 29.82 19.94
CA ALA A 176 7.19 30.54 20.98
C ALA A 176 5.89 29.83 21.40
N VAL A 177 5.25 29.11 20.46
CA VAL A 177 4.04 28.31 20.74
C VAL A 177 4.39 27.14 21.65
N PHE A 178 5.46 26.41 21.33
CA PHE A 178 5.91 25.27 22.12
C PHE A 178 6.41 25.68 23.51
N ASP A 179 7.17 26.77 23.62
CA ASP A 179 7.64 27.29 24.91
C ASP A 179 6.45 27.64 25.83
N LYS A 180 5.40 28.25 25.26
CA LYS A 180 4.16 28.59 25.98
C LYS A 180 3.41 27.33 26.42
N LEU A 181 3.28 26.34 25.53
CA LEU A 181 2.60 25.07 25.84
C LEU A 181 3.31 24.31 26.96
N ASN A 182 4.64 24.24 26.93
CA ASN A 182 5.44 23.63 27.99
C ASN A 182 5.23 24.33 29.35
N SER A 183 5.11 25.66 29.35
CA SER A 183 4.90 26.45 30.56
C SER A 183 3.50 26.28 31.17
N ALA A 184 2.51 25.91 30.37
CA ALA A 184 1.11 25.83 30.80
C ALA A 184 0.81 24.67 31.78
N LYS A 185 1.76 23.74 32.00
CA LYS A 185 1.64 22.53 32.86
C LYS A 185 0.36 21.71 32.65
N THR A 186 -0.36 21.92 31.55
CA THR A 186 -1.57 21.16 31.24
C THR A 186 -1.11 19.84 30.64
N PRO A 187 -1.38 18.69 31.28
CA PRO A 187 -0.97 17.41 30.72
C PRO A 187 -1.59 17.23 29.34
N PHE A 188 -0.79 16.74 28.39
CA PHE A 188 -1.34 16.25 27.14
C PHE A 188 -2.20 15.02 27.44
N THR A 189 -3.51 15.13 27.27
CA THR A 189 -4.41 13.99 27.21
C THR A 189 -4.46 13.53 25.75
N ALA A 190 -3.81 12.40 25.47
CA ALA A 190 -4.12 11.64 24.26
C ALA A 190 -5.58 11.18 24.38
N ALA A 191 -6.40 11.49 23.37
CA ALA A 191 -7.73 10.90 23.24
C ALA A 191 -7.61 9.45 22.74
#